data_AF-A0A6J7NW96-F1
#
_entry.id   AF-A0A6J7NW96-F1
#
_cell.length_a   1.000
_cell.length_b   1.000
_cell.length_c   1.000
_cell.angle_alpha   90.00
_cell.angle_beta   90.00
_cell.angle_gamma   90.00
#
_symmetry.space_group_name_H-M   'P 1'
#
loop_
_entity.id
_entity.type
_entity.pdbx_description
1 polymer ?
#
loop_
_entity_poly.entity_id
_entity_poly.type
_entity_poly.pdbx_seq_one_letter_code
_entity_poly.pdbx_strand_id
1 'polypeptide(L)'
;MTVQRSNGLASWAEFSATAPEFAEVLQGRLSASEHHVLATLHADGSPRVNGTNLLFEGDDLVIGCMPGTRRATDLRRDPRCAIHTAPDLASMPDGDARIECEAQELSHENVRVILDRLQAEAKSSSETAEDGSAPSEGEFFSLQIKSVSHVQVQGDRLLITSWDPALGLRKIWRS
;
A
#
# COMPACT_ATOMS: atom_id res chain seq x y z
N MET A 1 -5.78 14.11 -30.89
CA MET A 1 -5.63 13.25 -29.70
C MET A 1 -4.35 13.64 -28.99
N THR A 2 -4.47 14.49 -27.98
CA THR A 2 -3.32 14.90 -27.15
C THR A 2 -3.19 13.85 -26.06
N VAL A 3 -2.12 13.03 -26.12
CA VAL A 3 -1.79 12.13 -25.02
C VAL A 3 -1.34 13.01 -23.86
N GLN A 4 -2.23 13.27 -22.90
CA GLN A 4 -1.82 13.78 -21.60
C GLN A 4 -0.89 12.71 -21.01
N ARG A 5 0.38 13.07 -20.80
CA ARG A 5 1.27 12.24 -19.98
C ARG A 5 0.66 12.17 -18.58
N SER A 6 0.32 10.98 -18.12
CA SER A 6 -0.02 10.73 -16.72
C SER A 6 1.11 11.26 -15.83
N ASN A 7 0.75 11.75 -14.65
CA ASN A 7 1.64 12.52 -13.76
C ASN A 7 2.75 11.68 -13.09
N GLY A 8 3.19 10.57 -13.71
CA GLY A 8 4.12 9.59 -13.12
C GLY A 8 3.56 8.83 -11.91
N LEU A 9 2.30 9.11 -11.54
CA LEU A 9 1.56 8.56 -10.42
C LEU A 9 0.19 8.10 -10.92
N ALA A 10 -0.39 7.12 -10.23
CA ALA A 10 -1.72 6.60 -10.51
C ALA A 10 -2.41 6.10 -9.24
N SER A 11 -3.74 6.14 -9.20
CA SER A 11 -4.50 5.49 -8.12
C SER A 11 -4.45 3.96 -8.22
N TRP A 12 -4.92 3.26 -7.19
CA TRP A 12 -5.09 1.81 -7.24
C TRP A 12 -6.08 1.40 -8.34
N ALA A 13 -7.18 2.14 -8.50
CA ALA A 13 -8.14 1.90 -9.57
C ALA A 13 -7.55 2.07 -10.98
N GLU A 14 -6.71 3.08 -11.21
CA GLU A 14 -6.02 3.23 -12.50
C GLU A 14 -5.02 2.10 -12.75
N PHE A 15 -4.29 1.67 -11.73
CA PHE A 15 -3.42 0.50 -11.80
C PHE A 15 -4.21 -0.77 -12.15
N SER A 16 -5.28 -1.05 -11.40
CA SER A 16 -6.09 -2.26 -11.59
C SER A 16 -6.83 -2.26 -12.93
N ALA A 17 -7.28 -1.12 -13.42
CA ALA A 17 -7.88 -1.00 -14.75
C ALA A 17 -6.88 -1.28 -15.88
N THR A 18 -5.61 -0.91 -15.72
CA THR A 18 -4.58 -1.05 -16.77
C THR A 18 -3.79 -2.36 -16.69
N ALA A 19 -3.77 -3.02 -15.54
CA ALA A 19 -3.10 -4.30 -15.33
C ALA A 19 -3.90 -5.22 -14.37
N PRO A 20 -5.12 -5.64 -14.73
CA PRO A 20 -6.07 -6.28 -13.81
C PRO A 20 -5.55 -7.58 -13.19
N GLU A 21 -5.00 -8.48 -13.99
CA GLU A 21 -4.43 -9.75 -13.49
C GLU A 21 -3.26 -9.51 -12.53
N PHE A 22 -2.46 -8.47 -12.77
CA PHE A 22 -1.33 -8.16 -11.89
C PHE A 22 -1.82 -7.50 -10.60
N ALA A 23 -2.80 -6.62 -10.67
CA ALA A 23 -3.42 -6.03 -9.51
C ALA A 23 -4.09 -7.08 -8.61
N GLU A 24 -4.72 -8.11 -9.19
CA GLU A 24 -5.28 -9.24 -8.42
C GLU A 24 -4.18 -10.00 -7.66
N VAL A 25 -3.03 -10.26 -8.30
CA VAL A 25 -1.88 -10.88 -7.63
C VAL A 25 -1.40 -10.02 -6.47
N LEU A 26 -1.21 -8.71 -6.66
CA LEU A 26 -0.78 -7.84 -5.57
C LEU A 26 -1.83 -7.74 -4.47
N GLN A 27 -3.10 -7.63 -4.79
CA GLN A 27 -4.17 -7.59 -3.80
C GLN A 27 -4.14 -8.87 -2.95
N GLY A 28 -4.01 -10.04 -3.58
CA GLY A 28 -3.84 -11.30 -2.88
C GLY A 28 -2.64 -11.29 -1.92
N ARG A 29 -1.49 -10.75 -2.35
CA ARG A 29 -0.31 -10.62 -1.47
C ARG A 29 -0.52 -9.65 -0.31
N LEU A 30 -1.18 -8.52 -0.54
CA LEU A 30 -1.44 -7.53 0.50
C LEU A 30 -2.51 -8.01 1.49
N SER A 31 -3.45 -8.85 1.05
CA SER A 31 -4.49 -9.43 1.92
C SER A 31 -4.03 -10.68 2.67
N ALA A 32 -2.92 -11.30 2.29
CA ALA A 32 -2.41 -12.52 2.94
C ALA A 32 -1.81 -12.27 4.33
N SER A 33 -1.42 -11.04 4.64
CA SER A 33 -0.79 -10.67 5.91
C SER A 33 -1.34 -9.35 6.40
N GLU A 34 -1.61 -9.24 7.71
CA GLU A 34 -2.17 -8.02 8.29
C GLU A 34 -1.17 -6.84 8.28
N HIS A 35 0.12 -7.14 8.49
CA HIS A 35 1.16 -6.14 8.63
C HIS A 35 2.21 -6.24 7.51
N HIS A 36 2.57 -5.08 6.97
CA HIS A 36 3.60 -4.89 5.97
C HIS A 36 4.65 -3.88 6.45
N VAL A 37 5.73 -3.72 5.70
CA VAL A 37 6.78 -2.74 6.01
C VAL A 37 6.56 -1.48 5.20
N LEU A 38 6.38 -0.35 5.89
CA LEU A 38 6.33 0.99 5.30
C LEU A 38 7.68 1.69 5.53
N ALA A 39 8.28 2.20 4.46
CA ALA A 39 9.41 3.10 4.50
C ALA A 39 8.98 4.55 4.22
N THR A 40 9.33 5.49 5.11
CA THR A 40 9.14 6.94 4.97
C THR A 40 10.48 7.66 5.03
N LEU A 41 10.51 8.96 4.68
CA LEU A 41 11.72 9.79 4.79
C LEU A 41 11.65 10.67 6.03
N HIS A 42 12.66 10.54 6.89
CA HIS A 42 12.86 11.44 8.03
C HIS A 42 13.28 12.84 7.56
N ALA A 43 13.20 13.85 8.44
CA ALA A 43 13.56 15.23 8.15
C ALA A 43 15.01 15.43 7.66
N ASP A 44 15.92 14.52 8.03
CA ASP A 44 17.32 14.50 7.56
C ASP A 44 17.52 13.70 6.26
N GLY A 45 16.45 13.15 5.68
CA GLY A 45 16.47 12.31 4.48
C GLY A 45 16.76 10.83 4.74
N SER A 46 17.03 10.41 5.98
CA SER A 46 17.24 9.01 6.32
C SER A 46 15.94 8.20 6.20
N PRO A 47 15.99 6.94 5.74
CA PRO A 47 14.80 6.09 5.71
C PRO A 47 14.37 5.70 7.13
N ARG A 48 13.06 5.75 7.41
CA ARG A 48 12.43 5.21 8.61
C ARG A 48 11.52 4.06 8.20
N VAL A 49 11.64 2.91 8.87
CA VAL A 49 10.76 1.75 8.66
C VAL A 49 9.77 1.58 9.81
N ASN A 50 8.53 1.21 9.50
CA ASN A 50 7.48 0.89 10.47
C ASN A 50 6.62 -0.26 9.95
N GLY A 51 5.97 -1.00 10.85
CA GLY A 51 4.85 -1.87 10.47
C GLY A 51 3.65 -1.03 10.02
N THR A 52 2.91 -1.47 9.01
CA THR A 52 1.69 -0.80 8.54
C THR A 52 0.63 -1.80 8.13
N ASN A 53 -0.63 -1.42 8.23
CA ASN A 53 -1.76 -2.11 7.61
C ASN A 53 -2.18 -1.30 6.39
N LEU A 54 -2.76 -1.97 5.40
CA LEU A 54 -3.34 -1.35 4.22
C LEU A 54 -4.84 -1.60 4.19
N LEU A 55 -5.56 -0.61 3.70
CA LEU A 55 -6.99 -0.70 3.46
C LEU A 55 -7.26 -0.46 1.98
N PHE A 56 -8.16 -1.26 1.41
CA PHE A 56 -8.74 -0.99 0.10
C PHE A 56 -10.04 -0.21 0.34
N GLU A 57 -10.02 1.10 0.06
CA GLU A 57 -11.16 2.01 0.25
C GLU A 57 -11.70 2.44 -1.11
N GLY A 58 -12.74 1.75 -1.58
CA GLY A 58 -13.28 1.98 -2.92
C GLY A 58 -12.19 1.80 -3.98
N ASP A 59 -11.80 2.89 -4.63
CA ASP A 59 -10.83 2.95 -5.72
C ASP A 59 -9.38 3.19 -5.25
N ASP A 60 -9.18 3.40 -3.94
CA ASP A 60 -7.91 3.80 -3.35
C ASP A 60 -7.27 2.69 -2.50
N LEU A 61 -5.95 2.66 -2.51
CA LEU A 61 -5.14 1.97 -1.51
C LEU A 61 -4.76 2.98 -0.43
N VAL A 62 -5.07 2.68 0.83
CA VAL A 62 -4.96 3.62 1.96
C VAL A 62 -4.10 3.03 3.08
N ILE A 63 -3.30 3.88 3.72
CA ILE A 63 -2.68 3.58 5.01
C ILE A 63 -3.36 4.38 6.13
N GLY A 64 -3.60 3.72 7.26
CA GLY A 64 -4.09 4.34 8.48
C GLY A 64 -3.03 4.36 9.57
N CYS A 65 -3.03 5.40 10.40
CA CYS A 65 -2.18 5.45 11.58
C CYS A 65 -2.81 6.20 12.74
N MET A 66 -2.33 5.86 13.94
CA MET A 66 -2.69 6.60 15.14
C MET A 66 -2.26 8.07 15.01
N PRO A 67 -3.04 9.02 15.55
CA PRO A 67 -2.68 10.43 15.52
C PRO A 67 -1.31 10.72 16.14
N GLY A 68 -0.55 11.62 15.52
CA GLY A 68 0.73 12.12 16.07
C GLY A 68 1.91 11.16 15.88
N THR A 69 1.78 10.14 15.03
CA THR A 69 2.90 9.24 14.74
C THR A 69 4.02 9.95 13.98
N ARG A 70 5.25 9.45 14.15
CA ARG A 70 6.41 9.95 13.37
C ARG A 70 6.23 9.72 11.88
N ARG A 71 5.64 8.58 11.46
CA ARG A 71 5.36 8.32 10.03
C ARG A 71 4.38 9.33 9.43
N ALA A 72 3.35 9.75 10.16
CA ALA A 72 2.43 10.79 9.67
C ALA A 72 3.14 12.14 9.52
N THR A 73 4.00 12.49 10.48
CA THR A 73 4.84 13.70 10.41
C THR A 73 5.81 13.66 9.23
N ASP A 74 6.42 12.49 8.98
CA ASP A 74 7.32 12.24 7.86
C ASP A 74 6.54 12.42 6.53
N LEU A 75 5.37 11.77 6.37
CA LEU A 75 4.57 11.81 5.14
C LEU A 75 4.02 13.21 4.79
N ARG A 76 3.62 14.00 5.79
CA ARG A 76 3.20 15.40 5.57
C ARG A 76 4.35 16.29 5.10
N ARG A 77 5.58 15.96 5.51
CA ARG A 77 6.78 16.70 5.12
C ARG A 77 7.26 16.27 3.75
N ASP A 78 7.30 14.97 3.50
CA ASP A 78 7.72 14.35 2.24
C ASP A 78 6.79 13.16 1.95
N PRO A 79 5.95 13.24 0.91
CA PRO A 79 4.93 12.22 0.66
C PRO A 79 5.54 10.91 0.16
N ARG A 80 6.81 10.90 -0.26
CA ARG A 80 7.44 9.72 -0.84
C ARG A 80 7.56 8.62 0.19
N CYS A 81 7.01 7.46 -0.15
CA CYS A 81 7.10 6.28 0.66
C CYS A 81 7.16 5.02 -0.20
N ALA A 82 7.46 3.91 0.44
CA ALA A 82 7.39 2.61 -0.19
C ALA A 82 6.86 1.57 0.78
N ILE A 83 6.13 0.61 0.22
CA ILE A 83 5.64 -0.56 0.94
C ILE A 83 6.37 -1.78 0.41
N HIS A 84 6.69 -2.68 1.32
CA HIS A 84 7.15 -4.03 1.03
C HIS A 84 6.19 -5.00 1.72
N THR A 85 5.72 -6.01 1.00
CA THR A 85 4.84 -7.04 1.55
C THR A 85 5.50 -7.78 2.71
N ALA A 86 4.71 -8.43 3.56
CA ALA A 86 5.25 -9.13 4.71
C ALA A 86 6.24 -10.23 4.26
N PRO A 87 7.48 -10.24 4.75
CA PRO A 87 8.40 -11.37 4.55
C PRO A 87 8.14 -12.42 5.63
N ASP A 88 6.91 -12.93 5.72
CA ASP A 88 6.42 -13.73 6.84
C ASP A 88 6.70 -15.24 6.72
N LEU A 89 6.80 -15.76 5.49
CA LEU A 89 7.12 -17.15 5.22
C LEU A 89 8.51 -17.30 4.60
N ALA A 90 9.36 -18.13 5.22
CA ALA A 90 10.71 -18.40 4.73
C ALA A 90 10.74 -18.95 3.28
N SER A 91 9.69 -19.65 2.86
CA SER A 91 9.56 -20.18 1.50
C SER A 91 9.11 -19.15 0.47
N MET A 92 8.58 -18.00 0.88
CA MET A 92 8.03 -16.94 0.02
C MET A 92 7.25 -17.49 -1.20
N PRO A 93 6.25 -18.38 -0.98
CA PRO A 93 5.68 -19.20 -2.05
C PRO A 93 5.00 -18.36 -3.14
N ASP A 94 4.45 -17.21 -2.77
CA ASP A 94 3.78 -16.30 -3.69
C ASP A 94 4.66 -15.10 -4.07
N GLY A 95 5.96 -15.15 -3.76
CA GLY A 95 6.92 -14.09 -4.04
C GLY A 95 6.80 -12.86 -3.14
N ASP A 96 7.60 -11.85 -3.48
CA ASP A 96 7.68 -10.58 -2.76
C ASP A 96 7.24 -9.41 -3.62
N ALA A 97 6.52 -8.45 -3.04
CA ALA A 97 6.05 -7.28 -3.73
C ALA A 97 6.44 -5.98 -3.04
N ARG A 98 6.70 -4.97 -3.87
CA ARG A 98 6.98 -3.60 -3.48
C ARG A 98 6.09 -2.63 -4.23
N ILE A 99 5.62 -1.61 -3.52
CA ILE A 99 4.91 -0.46 -4.09
C ILE A 99 5.71 0.80 -3.74
N GLU A 100 6.11 1.56 -4.74
CA GLU A 100 6.63 2.92 -4.58
C GLU A 100 5.49 3.89 -4.79
N CYS A 101 5.30 4.84 -3.87
CA CYS A 101 4.17 5.73 -3.90
C CYS A 101 4.46 7.10 -3.27
N GLU A 102 3.52 8.02 -3.50
CA GLU A 102 3.39 9.26 -2.76
C GLU A 102 2.09 9.22 -1.96
N ALA A 103 2.18 9.53 -0.68
CA ALA A 103 1.03 9.56 0.22
C ALA A 103 0.32 10.92 0.13
N GLN A 104 -1.00 10.89 0.00
CA GLN A 104 -1.86 12.06 0.04
C GLN A 104 -2.77 11.98 1.26
N GLU A 105 -2.71 12.98 2.14
CA GLU A 105 -3.57 13.04 3.31
C GLU A 105 -5.05 13.14 2.91
N LEU A 106 -5.88 12.29 3.52
CA LEU A 106 -7.31 12.26 3.24
C LEU A 106 -8.04 13.41 3.92
N SER A 107 -9.12 13.88 3.30
CA SER A 107 -10.01 14.88 3.89
C SER A 107 -10.67 14.34 5.16
N HIS A 108 -11.08 15.24 6.07
CA HIS A 108 -11.83 14.85 7.27
C HIS A 108 -13.11 14.07 6.95
N GLU A 109 -13.74 14.32 5.81
CA GLU A 109 -14.93 13.59 5.36
C GLU A 109 -14.58 12.14 5.02
N ASN A 110 -13.55 11.91 4.21
CA ASN A 110 -13.11 10.56 3.87
C ASN A 110 -12.59 9.79 5.09
N VAL A 111 -11.89 10.47 6.01
CA VAL A 111 -11.45 9.88 7.27
C VAL A 111 -12.65 9.41 8.11
N ARG A 112 -13.72 10.21 8.21
CA ARG A 112 -14.94 9.81 8.94
C ARG A 112 -15.59 8.57 8.34
N VAL A 113 -15.69 8.50 7.01
CA VAL A 113 -16.25 7.33 6.32
C VAL A 113 -15.46 6.05 6.67
N ILE A 114 -14.13 6.11 6.65
CA ILE A 114 -13.28 4.95 7.00
C ILE A 114 -13.47 4.56 8.47
N LEU A 115 -13.45 5.53 9.39
CA LEU A 115 -13.61 5.25 10.83
C LEU A 115 -14.98 4.64 11.15
N ASP A 116 -16.06 5.17 10.56
CA ASP A 116 -17.41 4.65 10.75
C ASP A 116 -17.52 3.18 10.27
N ARG A 117 -16.90 2.85 9.13
CA ARG A 117 -16.82 1.49 8.60
C ARG A 117 -16.06 0.56 9.55
N LEU A 118 -14.85 0.95 9.97
CA LEU A 118 -14.02 0.16 10.88
C LEU A 118 -14.71 -0.08 12.23
N GLN A 119 -15.44 0.92 12.75
CA GLN A 119 -16.23 0.77 13.97
C GLN A 119 -17.42 -0.19 13.80
N ALA A 120 -18.08 -0.17 12.64
CA ALA A 120 -19.16 -1.11 12.35
C ALA A 120 -18.63 -2.56 12.25
N GLU A 121 -17.48 -2.76 11.60
CA GLU A 121 -16.80 -4.06 11.48
C GLU A 121 -16.39 -4.61 12.86
N ALA A 122 -15.78 -3.77 13.71
CA ALA A 122 -15.39 -4.18 15.06
C ALA A 122 -16.57 -4.54 15.96
N LYS A 123 -17.71 -3.87 15.81
CA LYS A 123 -18.94 -4.21 16.55
C LYS A 123 -19.56 -5.54 16.07
N SER A 124 -19.29 -5.95 14.83
CA SER A 124 -19.79 -7.19 14.25
C SER A 124 -18.90 -8.40 14.56
N SER A 125 -17.60 -8.19 14.77
CA SER A 125 -16.61 -9.24 15.09
C SER A 125 -16.51 -9.42 16.61
N SER A 126 -17.23 -10.40 17.17
CA SER A 126 -17.40 -10.59 18.62
C SER A 126 -16.16 -11.14 19.38
N GLU A 127 -14.92 -10.87 18.97
CA GLU A 127 -13.71 -11.38 19.66
C GLU A 127 -12.63 -10.31 19.90
N THR A 128 -12.43 -9.99 21.19
CA THR A 128 -11.22 -9.54 21.91
C THR A 128 -10.04 -8.94 21.11
N ALA A 129 -9.97 -7.61 21.07
CA ALA A 129 -8.70 -6.89 21.16
C ALA A 129 -8.45 -6.54 22.64
N GLU A 130 -7.21 -6.61 23.13
CA GLU A 130 -6.86 -6.39 24.56
C GLU A 130 -7.15 -4.95 25.09
N ASP A 131 -7.67 -4.04 24.25
CA ASP A 131 -8.27 -2.73 24.61
C ASP A 131 -9.65 -2.45 23.94
N GLY A 132 -10.22 -3.44 23.24
CA GLY A 132 -11.66 -3.56 22.94
C GLY A 132 -12.42 -2.46 22.18
N SER A 133 -11.80 -1.36 21.73
CA SER A 133 -12.50 -0.31 20.97
C SER A 133 -11.85 -0.05 19.61
N ALA A 134 -12.67 -0.03 18.56
CA ALA A 134 -12.24 0.48 17.26
C ALA A 134 -11.76 1.93 17.39
N PRO A 135 -10.76 2.36 16.60
CA PRO A 135 -10.24 3.71 16.68
C PRO A 135 -11.37 4.74 16.47
N SER A 136 -11.51 5.68 17.39
CA SER A 136 -12.41 6.83 17.26
C SER A 136 -11.78 7.97 16.46
N GLU A 137 -10.46 7.92 16.29
CA GLU A 137 -9.66 8.92 15.59
C GLU A 137 -8.54 8.21 14.81
N GLY A 138 -8.06 8.84 13.74
CA GLY A 138 -6.95 8.32 12.94
C GLY A 138 -6.49 9.31 11.89
N GLU A 139 -5.25 9.16 11.45
CA GLU A 139 -4.66 9.89 10.33
C GLU A 139 -4.55 8.91 9.15
N PHE A 140 -5.15 9.24 8.01
CA PHE A 140 -5.22 8.37 6.84
C PHE A 140 -4.65 9.04 5.60
N PHE A 141 -3.99 8.25 4.76
CA PHE A 141 -3.38 8.71 3.52
C PHE A 141 -3.71 7.75 2.39
N SER A 142 -4.24 8.26 1.27
CA SER A 142 -4.29 7.48 0.03
C SER A 142 -2.92 7.42 -0.62
N LEU A 143 -2.64 6.33 -1.32
CA LEU A 143 -1.35 6.08 -1.94
C LEU A 143 -1.45 6.24 -3.45
N GLN A 144 -0.76 7.26 -3.96
CA GLN A 144 -0.57 7.48 -5.38
C GLN A 144 0.62 6.65 -5.85
N ILE A 145 0.36 5.60 -6.62
CA ILE A 145 1.31 4.60 -7.05
C ILE A 145 2.22 5.16 -8.13
N LYS A 146 3.52 5.19 -7.84
CA LYS A 146 4.57 5.49 -8.80
C LYS A 146 4.99 4.25 -9.58
N SER A 147 5.16 3.13 -8.88
CA SER A 147 5.48 1.85 -9.51
C SER A 147 5.18 0.68 -8.58
N VAL A 148 4.91 -0.48 -9.17
CA VAL A 148 4.73 -1.74 -8.47
C VAL A 148 5.71 -2.76 -9.04
N SER A 149 6.31 -3.58 -8.18
CA SER A 149 7.11 -4.72 -8.60
C SER A 149 6.77 -5.95 -7.77
N HIS A 150 6.77 -7.11 -8.42
CA HIS A 150 6.57 -8.41 -7.80
C HIS A 150 7.64 -9.36 -8.32
N VAL A 151 8.32 -10.04 -7.41
CA VAL A 151 9.43 -10.93 -7.69
C VAL A 151 9.06 -12.34 -7.24
N GLN A 152 9.17 -13.30 -8.15
CA GLN A 152 8.90 -14.70 -7.89
C GLN A 152 10.10 -15.55 -8.30
N VAL A 153 10.39 -16.58 -7.53
CA VAL A 153 11.31 -17.65 -7.94
C VAL A 153 10.52 -18.71 -8.69
N GLN A 154 10.92 -19.02 -9.92
CA GLN A 154 10.34 -20.10 -10.71
C GLN A 154 11.47 -21.02 -11.21
N GLY A 155 11.60 -22.18 -10.57
CA GLY A 155 12.73 -23.08 -10.80
C GLY A 155 14.04 -22.44 -10.39
N ASP A 156 14.96 -22.32 -11.34
CA ASP A 156 16.29 -21.71 -11.20
C ASP A 156 16.35 -20.23 -11.64
N ARG A 157 15.19 -19.60 -11.88
CA ARG A 157 15.11 -18.23 -12.41
C ARG A 157 14.22 -17.32 -11.58
N LEU A 158 14.46 -16.02 -11.68
CA LEU A 158 13.60 -14.98 -11.12
C LEU A 158 12.69 -14.41 -12.21
N LEU A 159 11.38 -14.41 -11.98
CA LEU A 159 10.42 -13.61 -12.74
C LEU A 159 10.16 -12.31 -11.97
N ILE A 160 10.48 -11.19 -12.60
CA ILE A 160 10.19 -9.85 -12.10
C ILE A 160 9.06 -9.28 -12.95
N THR A 161 7.89 -9.13 -12.37
CA THR A 161 6.76 -8.41 -12.97
C THR A 161 6.73 -7.00 -12.40
N SER A 162 6.68 -5.98 -13.26
CA SER A 162 6.67 -4.58 -12.84
C SER A 162 5.64 -3.79 -13.62
N TRP A 163 5.06 -2.79 -12.99
CA TRP A 163 4.15 -1.84 -13.61
C TRP A 163 4.45 -0.42 -13.14
N ASP A 164 4.29 0.56 -14.03
CA ASP A 164 4.22 1.97 -13.68
C ASP A 164 3.33 2.71 -14.70
N PRO A 165 2.82 3.92 -14.38
CA PRO A 165 1.91 4.66 -15.23
C PRO A 165 2.49 5.09 -16.60
N ALA A 166 3.82 5.12 -16.74
CA ALA A 166 4.49 5.60 -17.95
C ALA A 166 4.80 4.48 -18.95
N LEU A 167 5.16 3.30 -18.45
CA LEU A 167 5.65 2.18 -19.24
C LEU A 167 4.71 0.96 -19.20
N GLY A 168 3.68 0.97 -18.35
CA GLY A 168 2.71 -0.11 -18.22
C GLY A 168 3.33 -1.42 -17.70
N LEU A 169 2.62 -2.53 -17.87
CA LEU A 169 3.04 -3.85 -17.37
C LEU A 169 4.24 -4.40 -18.15
N ARG A 170 5.24 -4.91 -17.43
CA ARG A 170 6.45 -5.50 -17.99
C ARG A 170 6.84 -6.74 -17.19
N LYS A 171 7.45 -7.72 -17.87
CA LYS A 171 7.96 -8.95 -17.26
C LYS A 171 9.41 -9.16 -17.71
N ILE A 172 10.30 -9.41 -16.75
CA ILE A 172 11.72 -9.66 -16.99
C ILE A 172 12.11 -10.95 -16.28
N TRP A 173 12.83 -11.81 -16.99
CA TRP A 173 13.45 -13.00 -16.42
C TRP A 173 14.92 -12.73 -16.10
N ARG A 174 15.37 -13.14 -14.91
CA ARG A 174 16.79 -13.11 -14.49
C ARG A 174 17.25 -14.53 -14.11
N SER A 175 18.53 -14.78 -14.34
CA SER A 175 19.27 -16.00 -13.97
C SER A 175 20.33 -15.65 -12.95
#